data_AF-A0A261VN73-F1
#
_entry.id   AF-A0A261VN73-F1
#
_cell.length_a   1.000
_cell.length_b   1.000
_cell.length_c   1.000
_cell.angle_alpha   90.00
_cell.angle_beta   90.00
_cell.angle_gamma   90.00
#
_symmetry.space_group_name_H-M   'P 1'
#
loop_
_entity.id
_entity.type
_entity.pdbx_description
1 polymer ?
#
loop_
_entity_poly.entity_id
_entity_poly.type
_entity_poly.pdbx_seq_one_letter_code
_entity_poly.pdbx_strand_id
1 'polypeptide(L)'
;MGVRALLLGLGAAAALAGCSTSGNNFDPGALSMLTPGESTLQEAAYALGAAPVVLYGQSDGGALALWSFKATFVTDGLYSRKEALLQFGPDGRLVRLVDTTNLLLEPWERRKLLGPAPGRLDGPAGAPWSIPVPAAPMQ
;
A
#
# COMPACT_ATOMS: atom_id res chain seq x y z
N MET A 1 -43.59 -16.34 -23.97
CA MET A 1 -42.92 -15.25 -23.23
C MET A 1 -41.68 -15.81 -22.58
N GLY A 2 -40.49 -15.74 -23.19
CA GLY A 2 -39.30 -16.37 -22.61
C GLY A 2 -38.03 -15.67 -23.07
N VAL A 3 -37.87 -15.51 -24.38
CA VAL A 3 -36.70 -14.86 -24.99
C VAL A 3 -36.58 -13.38 -24.59
N ARG A 4 -37.68 -12.62 -24.54
CA ARG A 4 -37.66 -11.20 -24.10
C ARG A 4 -37.28 -11.03 -22.62
N ALA A 5 -37.77 -11.92 -21.75
CA ALA A 5 -37.41 -11.90 -20.34
C ALA A 5 -35.95 -12.33 -20.12
N LEU A 6 -35.45 -13.29 -20.92
CA LEU A 6 -34.04 -13.71 -20.91
C LEU A 6 -33.10 -12.58 -21.36
N LEU A 7 -33.46 -11.86 -22.43
CA LEU A 7 -32.67 -10.73 -22.94
C LEU A 7 -32.64 -9.55 -21.97
N LEU A 8 -33.77 -9.25 -21.31
CA LEU A 8 -33.84 -8.23 -20.25
C LEU A 8 -33.00 -8.61 -19.02
N GLY A 9 -33.03 -9.89 -18.61
CA GLY A 9 -32.20 -10.39 -17.51
C GLY A 9 -30.70 -10.34 -17.82
N LEU A 10 -30.31 -10.70 -19.04
CA LEU A 10 -28.90 -10.68 -19.48
C LEU A 10 -28.36 -9.24 -19.62
N GLY A 11 -29.19 -8.31 -20.10
CA GLY A 11 -28.84 -6.88 -20.18
C GLY A 11 -28.65 -6.22 -18.82
N ALA A 12 -29.51 -6.56 -17.84
CA ALA A 12 -29.37 -6.08 -16.47
C ALA A 12 -28.11 -6.62 -15.77
N ALA A 13 -27.75 -7.89 -16.01
CA ALA A 13 -26.52 -8.48 -15.49
C ALA A 13 -25.25 -7.85 -16.10
N ALA A 14 -25.28 -7.47 -17.38
CA ALA A 14 -24.16 -6.78 -18.03
C ALA A 14 -23.98 -5.33 -17.53
N ALA A 15 -25.05 -4.65 -17.13
CA ALA A 15 -25.00 -3.27 -16.62
C ALA A 15 -24.40 -3.16 -15.21
N LEU A 16 -24.38 -4.24 -14.42
CA LEU A 16 -23.78 -4.29 -13.08
C LEU A 16 -22.24 -4.43 -13.10
N ALA A 17 -21.63 -4.59 -14.27
CA ALA A 17 -20.19 -4.90 -14.40
C ALA A 17 -19.23 -3.73 -14.10
N GLY A 18 -19.72 -2.58 -13.61
CA GLY A 18 -19.00 -1.30 -13.76
C GLY A 18 -18.67 -0.46 -12.52
N CYS A 19 -19.14 -0.81 -11.32
CA CYS A 19 -18.87 -0.03 -10.11
C CYS A 19 -18.33 -0.96 -9.02
N SER A 20 -17.05 -0.85 -8.68
CA SER A 20 -16.48 -1.56 -7.54
C SER A 20 -15.65 -0.61 -6.68
N THR A 21 -15.78 -0.78 -5.37
CA THR A 21 -14.93 -0.15 -4.37
C THR A 21 -14.49 -1.22 -3.37
N SER A 22 -13.22 -1.20 -2.98
CA SER A 22 -12.64 -2.16 -2.05
C SER A 22 -11.58 -1.51 -1.18
N GLY A 23 -11.50 -1.96 0.06
CA GLY A 23 -10.58 -1.42 1.07
C GLY A 23 -11.14 -0.18 1.79
N ASN A 24 -10.28 0.52 2.52
CA ASN A 24 -10.63 1.71 3.31
C ASN A 24 -9.97 2.94 2.68
N ASN A 25 -10.77 3.94 2.32
CA ASN A 25 -10.21 5.22 1.89
C ASN A 25 -9.49 5.88 3.08
N PHE A 26 -8.30 6.42 2.84
CA PHE A 26 -7.44 6.99 3.88
C PHE A 26 -6.79 8.29 3.40
N ASP A 27 -6.36 9.17 4.30
CA ASP A 27 -5.65 10.40 3.95
C ASP A 27 -4.14 10.14 3.78
N PRO A 28 -3.59 10.16 2.55
CA PRO A 28 -2.16 9.97 2.36
C PRO A 28 -1.33 11.18 2.79
N GLY A 29 -1.90 12.39 2.82
CA GLY A 29 -1.17 13.60 3.26
C GLY A 29 -0.82 13.55 4.75
N ALA A 30 -1.64 12.84 5.53
CA ALA A 30 -1.40 12.61 6.95
C ALA A 30 -0.23 11.64 7.23
N LEU A 31 0.35 10.98 6.22
CA LEU A 31 1.58 10.20 6.38
C LEU A 31 2.73 11.08 6.92
N SER A 32 2.75 12.37 6.56
CA SER A 32 3.74 13.34 7.06
C SER A 32 3.69 13.53 8.59
N MET A 33 2.54 13.27 9.22
CA MET A 33 2.34 13.39 10.67
C MET A 33 2.97 12.23 11.43
N LEU A 34 3.24 11.10 10.76
CA LEU A 34 3.82 9.93 11.39
C LEU A 34 5.32 10.12 11.61
N THR A 35 5.80 9.64 12.75
CA THR A 35 7.20 9.73 13.16
C THR A 35 7.73 8.32 13.45
N PRO A 36 8.70 7.82 12.64
CA PRO A 36 9.37 6.57 12.94
C PRO A 36 10.03 6.57 14.32
N GLY A 37 9.94 5.43 15.01
CA GLY A 37 10.40 5.24 16.38
C GLY A 37 9.42 5.77 17.45
N GLU A 38 8.35 6.47 17.06
CA GLU A 38 7.39 7.06 18.00
C GLU A 38 5.98 6.57 17.73
N SER A 39 5.47 6.82 16.52
CA SER A 39 4.06 6.59 16.17
C SER A 39 3.66 5.12 16.29
N THR A 40 2.53 4.87 16.92
CA THR A 40 1.95 3.54 17.07
C THR A 40 1.00 3.19 15.92
N LEU A 41 0.60 1.92 15.82
CA LEU A 41 -0.40 1.48 14.85
C LEU A 41 -1.74 2.23 15.01
N GLN A 42 -2.19 2.43 16.26
CA GLN A 42 -3.43 3.13 16.56
C GLN A 42 -3.35 4.62 16.18
N GLU A 43 -2.24 5.28 16.48
CA GLU A 43 -2.02 6.67 16.07
C GLU A 43 -1.95 6.81 14.56
N ALA A 44 -1.33 5.85 13.86
CA ALA A 44 -1.31 5.82 12.40
C ALA A 44 -2.73 5.66 11.84
N ALA A 45 -3.54 4.76 12.39
CA ALA A 45 -4.93 4.59 11.96
C ALA A 45 -5.77 5.86 12.21
N TYR A 46 -5.54 6.53 13.34
CA TYR A 46 -6.19 7.79 13.68
C TYR A 46 -5.79 8.91 12.71
N ALA A 47 -4.49 9.10 12.48
CA ALA A 47 -3.97 10.14 11.59
C ALA A 47 -4.42 9.93 10.14
N LEU A 48 -4.39 8.68 9.65
CA LEU A 48 -4.81 8.33 8.29
C LEU A 48 -6.34 8.31 8.12
N GLY A 49 -7.09 8.46 9.21
CA GLY A 49 -8.56 8.45 9.23
C GLY A 49 -9.18 7.10 8.88
N ALA A 50 -8.40 6.01 8.94
CA ALA A 50 -8.82 4.68 8.54
C ALA A 50 -7.96 3.60 9.21
N ALA A 51 -8.57 2.44 9.51
CA ALA A 51 -7.83 1.25 9.89
C ALA A 51 -7.16 0.60 8.66
N PRO A 52 -6.02 -0.11 8.84
CA PRO A 52 -5.42 -0.88 7.76
C PRO A 52 -6.39 -1.98 7.31
N VAL A 53 -6.37 -2.30 6.02
CA VAL A 53 -7.19 -3.38 5.45
C VAL A 53 -6.63 -4.76 5.79
N VAL A 54 -5.31 -4.86 6.00
CA VAL A 54 -4.61 -6.11 6.34
C VAL A 54 -3.47 -5.83 7.30
N LEU A 55 -3.27 -6.74 8.26
CA LEU A 55 -2.12 -6.80 9.16
C LEU A 55 -1.40 -8.13 8.96
N TYR A 56 -0.13 -8.09 8.56
CA TYR A 56 0.73 -9.25 8.41
C TYR A 56 1.69 -9.34 9.60
N GLY A 57 1.46 -10.28 10.52
CA GLY A 57 2.42 -10.56 11.60
C GLY A 57 3.76 -11.03 11.03
N GLN A 58 4.86 -10.60 11.64
CA GLN A 58 6.23 -10.97 11.25
C GLN A 58 6.84 -11.87 12.33
N SER A 59 7.84 -12.68 11.95
CA SER A 59 8.50 -13.63 12.87
C SER A 59 9.30 -12.96 13.99
N ASP A 60 9.67 -11.69 13.80
CA ASP A 60 10.37 -10.86 14.79
C ASP A 60 9.43 -10.23 15.83
N GLY A 61 8.12 -10.54 15.77
CA GLY A 61 7.09 -9.96 16.63
C GLY A 61 6.56 -8.61 16.14
N GLY A 62 7.10 -8.07 15.04
CA GLY A 62 6.58 -6.89 14.37
C GLY A 62 5.37 -7.19 13.48
N ALA A 63 4.92 -6.17 12.77
CA ALA A 63 3.80 -6.29 11.83
C ALA A 63 3.98 -5.37 10.60
N LEU A 64 3.46 -5.83 9.45
CA LEU A 64 3.23 -4.97 8.29
C LEU A 64 1.74 -4.63 8.23
N ALA A 65 1.42 -3.35 8.14
CA ALA A 65 0.05 -2.87 8.05
C ALA A 65 -0.18 -2.23 6.69
N LEU A 66 -1.16 -2.75 5.95
CA LEU A 66 -1.52 -2.28 4.62
C LEU A 66 -2.76 -1.38 4.69
N TRP A 67 -2.62 -0.13 4.27
CA TRP A 67 -3.75 0.70 3.85
C TRP A 67 -3.88 0.56 2.35
N SER A 68 -5.07 0.18 1.88
CA SER A 68 -5.37 0.03 0.46
C SER A 68 -6.77 0.52 0.19
N PHE A 69 -6.90 1.30 -0.86
CA PHE A 69 -8.16 1.76 -1.40
C PHE A 69 -8.14 1.63 -2.91
N LYS A 70 -9.15 0.97 -3.46
CA LYS A 70 -9.36 0.86 -4.91
C LYS A 70 -10.81 1.16 -5.23
N ALA A 71 -11.03 2.07 -6.17
CA ALA A 71 -12.32 2.37 -6.75
C ALA A 71 -12.23 2.34 -8.28
N THR A 72 -13.21 1.73 -8.93
CA THR A 72 -13.31 1.65 -10.38
C THR A 72 -14.73 1.99 -10.81
N PHE A 73 -14.86 2.96 -11.71
CA PHE A 73 -16.09 3.33 -12.40
C PHE A 73 -15.87 3.29 -13.92
N VAL A 74 -16.84 2.79 -14.68
CA VAL A 74 -16.93 2.83 -16.16
C VAL A 74 -18.35 3.32 -16.51
N THR A 75 -18.69 3.93 -17.64
CA THR A 75 -18.17 3.91 -19.02
C THR A 75 -17.42 5.19 -19.49
N ASP A 76 -17.32 6.24 -18.68
CA ASP A 76 -16.45 7.42 -18.92
C ASP A 76 -15.58 7.66 -17.68
N GLY A 77 -14.81 6.63 -17.33
CA GLY A 77 -14.53 6.20 -15.96
C GLY A 77 -13.60 7.03 -15.07
N LEU A 78 -13.76 6.80 -13.75
CA LEU A 78 -12.82 7.18 -12.69
C LEU A 78 -12.17 5.92 -12.13
N TYR A 79 -10.84 5.84 -12.23
CA TYR A 79 -10.02 4.84 -11.56
C TYR A 79 -9.21 5.52 -10.46
N SER A 80 -9.36 5.04 -9.23
CA SER A 80 -8.53 5.46 -8.10
C SER A 80 -7.97 4.22 -7.42
N ARG A 81 -6.66 4.19 -7.26
CA ARG A 81 -5.98 3.17 -6.45
C ARG A 81 -4.93 3.89 -5.63
N LYS A 82 -4.87 3.62 -4.33
CA LYS A 82 -3.78 4.07 -3.47
C LYS A 82 -3.48 3.06 -2.39
N GLU A 83 -2.20 2.88 -2.10
CA GLU A 83 -1.73 1.93 -1.10
C GLU A 83 -0.54 2.50 -0.32
N ALA A 84 -0.48 2.20 0.96
CA ALA A 84 0.66 2.45 1.83
C ALA A 84 0.89 1.22 2.71
N LEU A 85 2.11 0.69 2.68
CA LEU A 85 2.55 -0.42 3.52
C LEU A 85 3.50 0.12 4.59
N LEU A 86 3.07 0.09 5.85
CA LEU A 86 3.87 0.54 6.99
C LEU A 86 4.39 -0.67 7.77
N GLN A 87 5.64 -0.60 8.23
CA GLN A 87 6.20 -1.58 9.16
C GLN A 87 6.16 -1.05 10.58
N PHE A 88 5.70 -1.88 11.50
CA PHE A 88 5.75 -1.67 12.94
C PHE A 88 6.66 -2.71 13.57
N GLY A 89 7.46 -2.28 14.55
CA GLY A 89 8.37 -3.12 15.31
C GLY A 89 7.64 -3.95 16.36
N PRO A 90 8.36 -4.88 17.03
CA PRO A 90 7.79 -5.66 18.14
C PRO A 90 7.40 -4.81 19.35
N ASP A 91 7.91 -3.58 19.44
CA ASP A 91 7.51 -2.56 20.41
C ASP A 91 6.21 -1.82 20.02
N GLY A 92 5.61 -2.17 18.88
CA GLY A 92 4.38 -1.57 18.37
C GLY A 92 4.58 -0.21 17.72
N ARG A 93 5.82 0.23 17.49
CA ARG A 93 6.14 1.55 16.93
C ARG A 93 6.49 1.48 15.46
N LEU A 94 6.20 2.56 14.74
CA LEU A 94 6.47 2.71 13.32
C LEU A 94 7.98 2.60 13.10
N VAL A 95 8.39 1.64 12.28
CA VAL A 95 9.78 1.51 11.85
C VAL A 95 10.00 2.31 10.58
N ARG A 96 9.15 2.08 9.57
CA ARG A 96 9.24 2.78 8.29
C ARG A 96 7.99 2.62 7.42
N LEU A 97 7.87 3.49 6.43
CA LEU A 97 7.10 3.26 5.21
C LEU A 97 7.89 2.30 4.30
N VAL A 98 7.31 1.15 3.99
CA VAL A 98 7.94 0.08 3.20
C VAL A 98 7.69 0.29 1.71
N ASP A 99 6.44 0.54 1.34
CA ASP A 99 6.03 0.67 -0.06
C ASP A 99 4.81 1.58 -0.20
N THR A 100 4.65 2.19 -1.39
CA THR A 100 3.47 2.97 -1.77
C THR A 100 3.05 2.73 -3.20
N THR A 101 1.74 2.80 -3.44
CA THR A 101 1.18 2.83 -4.79
C THR A 101 0.37 4.10 -4.97
N ASN A 102 0.66 4.88 -6.03
CA ASN A 102 -0.07 6.09 -6.43
C ASN A 102 -0.24 7.14 -5.31
N LEU A 103 0.75 7.24 -4.42
CA LEU A 103 0.82 8.31 -3.42
C LEU A 103 1.84 9.36 -3.86
N LEU A 104 1.39 10.61 -3.93
CA LEU A 104 2.30 11.74 -4.07
C LEU A 104 2.91 12.02 -2.70
N LEU A 105 4.17 11.66 -2.54
CA LEU A 105 4.96 11.95 -1.36
C LEU A 105 6.07 12.91 -1.74
N GLU A 106 6.21 13.96 -0.95
CA GLU A 106 7.32 14.89 -1.11
C GLU A 106 8.65 14.18 -0.84
N PRO A 107 9.76 14.57 -1.50
CA PRO A 107 11.05 13.91 -1.30
C PRO A 107 11.54 13.94 0.16
N TRP A 108 11.17 14.98 0.92
CA TRP A 108 11.51 15.07 2.34
C TRP A 108 10.65 14.14 3.20
N GLU A 109 9.36 13.98 2.90
CA GLU A 109 8.46 13.06 3.60
C GLU A 109 8.91 11.62 3.41
N ARG A 110 9.23 11.25 2.16
CA ARG A 110 9.75 9.92 1.85
C ARG A 110 11.00 9.63 2.66
N ARG A 111 11.95 10.58 2.73
CA ARG A 111 13.18 10.41 3.54
C ARG A 111 12.87 10.29 5.04
N LYS A 112 11.95 11.08 5.58
CA LYS A 112 11.52 10.98 6.98
C LYS A 112 10.94 9.60 7.26
N LEU A 113 9.99 9.15 6.44
CA LEU A 113 9.19 7.95 6.69
C LEU A 113 9.92 6.65 6.39
N LEU A 114 10.95 6.66 5.54
CA LEU A 114 11.82 5.50 5.36
C LEU A 114 12.62 5.16 6.63
N GLY A 115 12.65 6.07 7.60
CA GLY A 115 13.51 5.96 8.78
C GLY A 115 14.99 6.11 8.42
N PRO A 116 15.89 5.91 9.39
CA PRO A 116 17.31 5.70 9.08
C PRO A 116 17.43 4.60 8.03
N ALA A 117 18.34 4.77 7.06
CA ALA A 117 18.65 3.69 6.11
C ALA A 117 18.87 2.39 6.91
N PRO A 118 18.41 1.22 6.40
CA PRO A 118 18.60 -0.04 7.10
C PRO A 118 20.03 -0.08 7.60
N GLY A 119 20.19 -0.31 8.91
CA GLY A 119 21.51 -0.56 9.49
C GLY A 119 22.17 -1.56 8.58
N ARG A 120 23.32 -1.14 8.01
CA ARG A 120 24.00 -1.78 6.90
C ARG A 120 23.64 -3.26 6.82
N LEU A 121 23.21 -3.71 5.63
CA LEU A 121 23.37 -5.12 5.28
C LEU A 121 24.89 -5.38 5.15
N ASP A 122 25.63 -5.16 6.22
CA ASP A 122 26.93 -5.71 6.52
C ASP A 122 26.83 -7.21 6.56
N GLY A 123 26.79 -7.87 5.41
CA GLY A 123 27.36 -9.22 5.38
C GLY A 123 28.71 -9.14 6.10
N PRO A 124 29.10 -10.15 6.90
CA PRO A 124 30.33 -10.08 7.68
C PRO A 124 31.48 -9.64 6.77
N ALA A 125 32.10 -8.50 7.11
CA ALA A 125 33.21 -7.88 6.40
C ALA A 125 32.95 -7.31 4.97
N GLY A 126 32.02 -6.37 4.82
CA GLY A 126 32.13 -5.34 3.76
C GLY A 126 32.09 -5.84 2.31
N ALA A 127 31.43 -6.97 2.05
CA ALA A 127 31.19 -7.41 0.68
C ALA A 127 30.08 -6.53 0.05
N PRO A 128 30.30 -5.89 -1.11
CA PRO A 128 29.23 -5.25 -1.84
C PRO A 128 28.24 -6.34 -2.30
N TRP A 129 26.96 -6.20 -1.97
CA TRP A 129 25.92 -7.02 -2.58
C TRP A 129 25.90 -6.70 -4.07
N SER A 130 26.57 -7.54 -4.85
CA SER A 130 26.41 -7.58 -6.29
C SER A 130 25.00 -8.07 -6.57
N ILE A 131 24.08 -7.15 -6.84
CA ILE A 131 22.88 -7.48 -7.61
C ILE A 131 23.41 -7.98 -8.95
N PRO A 132 23.20 -9.25 -9.35
CA PRO A 132 23.57 -9.68 -10.68
C PRO A 132 22.73 -8.87 -11.67
N VAL A 133 23.33 -7.87 -12.31
CA VAL A 133 22.74 -7.24 -13.49
C VAL A 133 22.81 -8.34 -14.56
N PRO A 134 21.67 -8.87 -15.06
CA PRO A 134 21.72 -9.80 -16.17
C PRO A 134 22.44 -9.12 -17.33
N ALA A 135 23.50 -9.77 -17.84
CA ALA A 135 24.27 -9.23 -18.94
C ALA A 135 23.31 -8.86 -20.09
N ALA A 136 23.40 -7.61 -20.55
CA ALA A 136 22.64 -7.17 -21.71
C ALA A 136 22.90 -8.15 -22.87
N PRO A 137 21.87 -8.60 -23.60
CA PRO A 137 22.08 -9.49 -24.73
C PRO A 137 22.98 -8.79 -25.73
N MET A 138 24.11 -9.43 -26.07
CA MET A 138 24.97 -8.98 -27.16
C MET A 138 24.13 -9.01 -28.45
N GLN A 139 23.92 -7.83 -29.05
CA GLN A 139 23.50 -7.68 -30.44
C GLN A 139 24.70 -7.99 -31.34
#